data_AF-A0A2T3ZMY3-F1
#
_entry.id   AF-A0A2T3ZMY3-F1
#
_cell.length_a   1.000
_cell.length_b   1.000
_cell.length_c   1.000
_cell.angle_alpha   90.00
_cell.angle_beta   90.00
_cell.angle_gamma   90.00
#
_symmetry.space_group_name_H-M   'P 1'
#
loop_
_entity.id
_entity.type
_entity.pdbx_description
1 polymer ?
#
loop_
_entity_poly.entity_id
_entity_poly.type
_entity_poly.pdbx_seq_one_letter_code
_entity_poly.pdbx_strand_id
1 'polypeptide(L)' 'MSPAVQDKEGKPIEEGDDVWTPIRGGKREGEVEKVVYTEEEAKKANVKHPPKVVFTDQHGHGVAHNPETLKHVE' A
#
# COMPACT_ATOMS: atom_id res chain seq x y z
N MET A 1 14.97 -14.85 -0.74
CA MET A 1 14.63 -13.47 -0.33
C MET A 1 13.56 -13.00 -1.29
N SER A 2 12.34 -12.74 -0.80
CA SER A 2 11.31 -12.09 -1.62
C SER A 2 11.81 -10.69 -2.00
N PRO A 3 11.62 -10.22 -3.24
CA PRO A 3 11.99 -8.86 -3.59
C PRO A 3 11.24 -7.90 -2.65
N ALA A 4 11.95 -6.92 -2.11
CA ALA A 4 11.35 -5.91 -1.24
C ALA A 4 10.25 -5.18 -2.01
N VAL A 5 9.09 -5.00 -1.39
CA VAL A 5 8.03 -4.17 -1.95
C VAL A 5 8.47 -2.72 -1.80
N GLN A 6 8.46 -1.98 -2.90
CA GLN A 6 8.97 -0.62 -2.98
C GLN A 6 7.89 0.34 -3.46
N ASP A 7 8.00 1.58 -3.02
CA ASP A 7 7.19 2.68 -3.51
C ASP A 7 7.65 3.12 -4.92
N LYS A 8 7.00 4.16 -5.45
CA LYS A 8 7.32 4.73 -6.76
C LYS A 8 8.76 5.24 -6.89
N GLU A 9 9.43 5.53 -5.79
CA GLU A 9 10.79 6.09 -5.74
C GLU A 9 11.84 5.03 -5.40
N GLY A 10 11.44 3.76 -5.29
CA GLY A 10 12.31 2.64 -4.96
C GLY A 10 12.59 2.51 -3.47
N LYS A 11 11.92 3.28 -2.61
CA LYS A 11 12.03 3.15 -1.16
C LYS A 11 11.23 1.92 -0.70
N PRO A 12 11.81 1.01 0.11
CA PRO A 12 11.06 -0.11 0.69
C PRO A 12 9.85 0.40 1.47
N ILE A 13 8.72 -0.31 1.36
CA ILE A 13 7.51 -0.06 2.15
C ILE A 13 7.38 -1.16 3.20
N GLU A 14 7.22 -0.76 4.45
CA GLU A 14 7.02 -1.62 5.61
C GLU A 14 5.73 -1.25 6.36
N GLU A 15 5.28 -2.13 7.27
CA GLU A 15 4.14 -1.83 8.15
C GLU A 15 4.51 -0.68 9.11
N GLY A 16 3.60 0.28 9.28
CA GLY A 16 3.84 1.51 10.04
C GLY A 16 4.38 2.68 9.22
N ASP A 17 4.73 2.50 7.94
CA ASP A 17 5.10 3.62 7.08
C ASP A 17 3.86 4.44 6.69
N ASP A 18 3.97 5.77 6.69
CA ASP A 18 2.95 6.63 6.11
C ASP A 18 3.13 6.71 4.59
N VAL A 19 2.07 6.36 3.85
CA VAL A 19 2.06 6.37 2.39
C VAL A 19 0.89 7.16 1.82
N TRP A 20 1.06 7.69 0.60
CA TRP A 20 0.00 8.39 -0.09
C TRP A 20 -0.04 8.13 -1.59
N THR A 21 -1.20 8.38 -2.19
CA THR A 21 -1.38 8.38 -3.65
C THR A 21 -2.38 9.46 -4.09
N PRO A 22 -2.12 10.18 -5.20
CA PRO A 22 -3.03 11.20 -5.70
C PRO A 22 -4.29 10.58 -6.34
N ILE A 23 -5.42 11.26 -6.16
CA ILE A 23 -6.67 10.99 -6.90
C ILE A 23 -7.22 12.30 -7.47
N ARG A 24 -8.20 12.22 -8.39
CA ARG A 24 -8.85 13.44 -8.89
C ARG A 24 -9.55 14.17 -7.75
N GLY A 25 -9.06 15.37 -7.42
CA GLY A 25 -9.64 16.20 -6.36
C GLY A 25 -9.15 15.89 -4.94
N GLY A 26 -8.08 15.09 -4.78
CA GLY A 26 -7.52 14.83 -3.45
C GLY A 26 -6.36 13.85 -3.44
N LYS A 27 -6.14 13.23 -2.29
CA LYS A 27 -5.20 12.13 -2.08
C LYS A 27 -5.84 11.06 -1.21
N ARG A 28 -5.28 9.86 -1.22
CA ARG A 28 -5.50 8.87 -0.16
C ARG A 28 -4.18 8.71 0.56
N GLU A 29 -4.20 8.92 1.86
CA GLU A 29 -3.02 8.90 2.72
C GLU A 29 -3.34 8.17 4.01
N GLY A 30 -2.41 7.33 4.47
CA GLY A 30 -2.51 6.64 5.73
C GLY A 30 -1.32 5.73 6.01
N GLU A 31 -1.27 5.24 7.24
CA GLU A 31 -0.26 4.32 7.74
C GLU A 31 -0.47 2.91 7.17
N VAL A 32 0.61 2.27 6.71
CA VAL A 32 0.57 0.91 6.17
C VAL A 32 0.24 -0.08 7.27
N GLU A 33 -0.92 -0.71 7.14
CA GLU A 33 -1.38 -1.76 8.05
C GLU A 33 -0.82 -3.13 7.68
N LYS A 34 -0.65 -3.38 6.38
CA LYS A 34 -0.16 -4.67 5.87
C LYS A 34 0.41 -4.57 4.47
N VAL A 35 1.49 -5.29 4.23
CA VAL A 35 1.98 -5.59 2.88
C VAL A 35 1.62 -7.03 2.51
N VAL A 36 0.85 -7.19 1.43
CA VAL A 36 0.42 -8.48 0.88
C VAL A 36 1.40 -8.89 -0.21
N TYR A 37 2.13 -9.98 0.00
CA TYR A 37 3.16 -10.45 -0.94
C TYR A 37 2.69 -11.62 -1.80
N THR A 38 1.79 -12.46 -1.27
CA THR A 38 1.42 -13.73 -1.90
C THR A 38 -0.05 -13.80 -2.29
N GLU A 39 -0.37 -14.68 -3.23
CA GLU A 39 -1.76 -14.96 -3.62
C GLU A 39 -2.60 -15.54 -2.47
N GLU A 40 -1.97 -16.27 -1.54
CA GLU A 40 -2.66 -16.80 -0.37
C GLU A 40 -3.08 -15.68 0.60
N GLU A 41 -2.17 -14.75 0.87
CA GLU A 41 -2.47 -13.55 1.68
C GLU A 41 -3.49 -12.65 0.98
N ALA A 42 -3.39 -12.51 -0.34
CA ALA A 42 -4.34 -11.73 -1.13
C ALA A 42 -5.76 -12.28 -0.99
N LYS A 43 -5.93 -13.60 -1.07
CA LYS A 43 -7.22 -14.26 -0.82
C LYS A 43 -7.74 -14.02 0.61
N LYS A 44 -6.87 -14.13 1.62
CA LYS A 44 -7.23 -13.87 3.02
C LYS A 44 -7.65 -12.42 3.27
N ALA A 45 -7.00 -11.47 2.60
CA ALA A 45 -7.30 -10.04 2.69
C ALA A 45 -8.37 -9.57 1.67
N ASN A 46 -8.96 -10.48 0.89
CA ASN A 46 -9.92 -10.17 -0.18
C ASN A 46 -9.41 -9.10 -1.19
N VAL A 47 -8.12 -9.13 -1.49
CA VAL A 47 -7.47 -8.29 -2.51
C VAL A 47 -7.00 -9.15 -3.69
N LYS A 48 -6.68 -8.51 -4.81
CA LYS A 48 -6.22 -9.18 -6.04
C LYS A 48 -4.88 -8.61 -6.49
N HIS A 49 -4.10 -9.45 -7.19
CA HIS A 49 -2.84 -9.09 -7.84
C HIS A 49 -1.80 -8.55 -6.84
N PRO A 50 -1.22 -9.41 -5.98
CA PRO A 50 -0.09 -9.02 -5.16
C PRO A 50 1.12 -8.61 -6.04
N PRO A 51 2.01 -7.72 -5.56
CA PRO A 51 1.99 -7.14 -4.22
C PRO A 51 0.93 -6.04 -4.04
N LYS A 52 0.37 -5.94 -2.82
CA LYS A 52 -0.59 -4.90 -2.43
C LYS A 52 -0.24 -4.31 -1.08
N VAL A 53 -0.31 -3.00 -0.96
CA VAL A 53 -0.23 -2.28 0.32
C VAL A 53 -1.64 -1.98 0.79
N VAL A 54 -1.94 -2.35 2.03
CA VAL A 54 -3.24 -2.13 2.68
C VAL A 54 -3.08 -1.07 3.76
N PHE A 55 -3.94 -0.05 3.73
CA PHE A 55 -3.98 1.03 4.72
C PHE A 55 -5.39 1.63 4.79
N THR A 56 -5.70 2.30 5.90
CA THR A 56 -6.91 3.12 6.04
C THR A 56 -6.59 4.57 5.66
N ASP A 57 -7.36 5.17 4.76
CA ASP A 57 -7.14 6.57 4.35
C ASP A 57 -7.62 7.58 5.41
N GLN A 58 -7.27 8.86 5.22
CA GLN A 58 -7.64 9.96 6.11
C GLN A 58 -9.16 10.19 6.29
N HIS A 59 -10.01 9.48 5.54
CA HIS A 59 -11.47 9.53 5.66
C HIS A 59 -12.05 8.25 6.28
N GLY A 60 -11.20 7.30 6.70
CA GLY A 60 -11.61 6.03 7.29
C GLY A 60 -11.97 4.95 6.28
N HIS A 61 -11.58 5.10 5.01
CA HIS A 61 -11.80 4.05 4.00
C HIS A 61 -10.61 3.09 3.91
N GLY A 62 -10.89 1.78 3.89
CA GLY A 62 -9.87 0.77 3.59
C GLY A 62 -9.40 0.86 2.12
N VAL A 63 -8.08 0.88 1.93
CA VAL A 63 -7.42 0.98 0.62
C VAL A 63 -6.48 -0.19 0.43
N ALA A 64 -6.50 -0.80 -0.77
CA ALA A 64 -5.52 -1.79 -1.20
C ALA A 64 -4.90 -1.36 -2.54
N HIS A 65 -3.67 -0.85 -2.51
CA HIS A 65 -3.04 -0.21 -3.67
C HIS A 65 -1.79 -0.92 -4.17
N ASN A 66 -1.44 -0.71 -5.45
CA ASN A 66 -0.16 -1.16 -5.99
C ASN A 66 0.98 -0.31 -5.36
N PRO A 67 1.98 -0.94 -4.72
CA PRO A 67 3.13 -0.25 -4.13
C PRO A 67 3.81 0.77 -5.06
N GLU A 68 4.03 0.43 -6.32
CA GLU A 68 4.78 1.25 -7.31
C GLU A 68 4.08 2.56 -7.70
N THR A 69 2.90 2.79 -7.15
CA THR A 69 2.08 4.00 -7.37
C THR A 69 1.85 4.80 -6.09
N LEU A 70 2.39 4.32 -4.97
CA LEU A 70 2.43 5.01 -3.69
C LEU A 70 3.74 5.80 -3.58
N LYS A 71 3.74 6.75 -2.66
CA LYS A 71 4.93 7.44 -2.18
C LYS A 71 4.86 7.49 -0.66
N HIS A 72 6.00 7.50 0.00
CA HIS A 72 6.03 7.84 1.41
C HIS A 72 5.60 9.29 1.64
N VAL A 73 4.97 9.55 2.78
CA VAL A 73 4.83 10.90 3.32
C VAL A 73 6.20 11.32 3.86
N GLU A 74 6.62 12.56 3.59
CA GLU A 74 7.90 13.13 4.07
C GLU A 74 7.89 13.38 5.58
#